data_AF-A0A9E1II92-F1
#
_entry.id   AF-A0A9E1II92-F1
#
_cell.length_a   1.000
_cell.length_b   1.000
_cell.length_c   1.000
_cell.angle_alpha   90.00
_cell.angle_beta   90.00
_cell.angle_gamma   90.00
#
_symmetry.space_group_name_H-M   'P 1'
#
loop_
_entity.id
_entity.type
_entity.pdbx_description
1 polymer ?
#
loop_
_entity_poly.entity_id
_entity_poly.type
_entity_poly.pdbx_seq_one_letter_code
_entity_poly.pdbx_strand_id
1 'polypeptide(L)'
;MIPIIFLLLALAACSPEPLPDCLNRDNVLAEKDGAKLSCEVAANATGVLTLLAGRSPKEVDHQRMTKILRDRWLEDPKTMDEWFGDVLVLKNELWGANGMEGAEKRGHLVWQAQAGKGPMSVADPDLGNIFSRTMSVWSSSDAEELALTEMDIEGWIFYSSLCREVQGAGPLNLSVSDRVVLYRDLRQHFDEGNRRQKVALLAMGPYWRHIRSRWQSASYEEQQGWIKKAPLPPPMTENSLGYAQALLKSDLASHTDILHTTLGPFAMRSPI
;
A
#
# COMPACT_ATOMS: atom_id res chain seq x y z
N MET A 1 -16.35 62.92 -8.13
CA MET A 1 -16.57 61.99 -7.01
C MET A 1 -17.38 60.81 -7.53
N ILE A 2 -16.70 59.71 -7.85
CA ILE A 2 -17.30 58.42 -8.25
C ILE A 2 -17.05 57.49 -7.06
N PRO A 3 -18.05 56.77 -6.52
CA PRO A 3 -17.90 56.10 -5.24
C PRO A 3 -17.07 54.83 -5.36
N ILE A 4 -16.12 54.69 -4.43
CA ILE A 4 -15.29 53.52 -4.14
C ILE A 4 -16.17 52.44 -3.48
N ILE A 5 -17.15 51.92 -4.22
CA ILE A 5 -18.01 50.81 -3.76
C ILE A 5 -17.95 49.62 -4.74
N PHE A 6 -17.49 49.82 -5.96
CA PHE A 6 -17.38 48.73 -6.95
C PHE A 6 -16.14 47.85 -6.85
N LEU A 7 -15.16 48.19 -5.98
CA LEU A 7 -13.91 47.43 -5.89
C LEU A 7 -13.87 46.37 -4.76
N LEU A 8 -14.91 46.27 -3.94
CA LEU A 8 -14.99 45.30 -2.82
C LEU A 8 -15.85 44.06 -3.13
N LEU A 9 -16.50 44.00 -4.30
CA LEU A 9 -17.32 42.86 -4.72
C LEU A 9 -16.59 41.85 -5.63
N ALA A 10 -15.34 42.12 -6.02
CA ALA A 10 -14.55 41.24 -6.89
C ALA A 10 -13.54 40.34 -6.15
N LEU A 11 -13.47 40.41 -4.81
CA LEU A 11 -12.55 39.59 -3.99
C LEU A 11 -13.26 38.49 -3.17
N ALA A 12 -14.58 38.32 -3.33
CA ALA A 12 -15.38 37.33 -2.59
C ALA A 12 -15.71 36.05 -3.39
N ALA A 13 -15.20 35.89 -4.62
CA ALA A 13 -15.58 34.81 -5.53
C ALA A 13 -14.46 33.78 -5.82
N CYS A 14 -13.57 33.52 -4.86
CA CYS A 14 -12.59 32.43 -4.93
C CYS A 14 -12.38 31.76 -3.57
N SER A 15 -13.44 31.59 -2.78
CA SER A 15 -13.43 30.54 -1.76
C SER A 15 -13.80 29.24 -2.48
N PRO A 16 -12.89 28.26 -2.59
CA PRO A 16 -13.26 26.96 -3.13
C PRO A 16 -14.43 26.42 -2.32
N GLU A 17 -15.49 26.04 -3.00
CA GLU A 17 -16.67 25.45 -2.38
C GLU A 17 -16.22 24.30 -1.45
N PRO A 18 -16.59 24.36 -0.16
CA PRO A 18 -16.10 23.37 0.80
C PRO A 18 -16.48 21.98 0.32
N LEU A 19 -15.53 21.03 0.42
CA LEU A 19 -15.82 19.65 0.07
C LEU A 19 -16.96 19.13 0.98
N PRO A 20 -17.92 18.37 0.43
CA PRO A 20 -18.92 17.69 1.22
C PRO A 20 -18.28 16.80 2.27
N ASP A 21 -18.93 16.68 3.44
CA ASP A 21 -18.50 15.75 4.47
C ASP A 21 -18.73 14.31 4.00
N CYS A 22 -17.65 13.63 3.59
CA CYS A 22 -17.68 12.24 3.14
C CYS A 22 -17.54 11.21 4.28
N LEU A 23 -17.81 11.59 5.55
CA LEU A 23 -17.96 10.62 6.64
C LEU A 23 -19.05 9.58 6.34
N ASN A 24 -20.14 9.98 5.68
CA ASN A 24 -21.13 9.06 5.14
C ASN A 24 -20.87 8.82 3.64
N ARG A 25 -20.71 7.54 3.25
CA ARG A 25 -20.42 7.13 1.87
C ARG A 25 -21.59 7.41 0.92
N ASP A 26 -22.81 7.45 1.43
CA ASP A 26 -24.02 7.71 0.64
C ASP A 26 -24.21 9.20 0.35
N ASN A 27 -23.39 10.08 0.94
CA ASN A 27 -23.48 11.51 0.67
C ASN A 27 -23.10 11.82 -0.78
N VAL A 28 -23.73 12.87 -1.32
CA VAL A 28 -23.47 13.36 -2.67
C VAL A 28 -22.21 14.21 -2.65
N LEU A 29 -21.20 13.78 -3.39
CA LEU A 29 -19.95 14.49 -3.62
C LEU A 29 -20.09 15.56 -4.71
N ALA A 30 -20.87 15.28 -5.75
CA ALA A 30 -21.18 16.22 -6.84
C ALA A 30 -22.53 15.90 -7.50
N GLU A 31 -23.15 16.90 -8.12
CA GLU A 31 -24.36 16.74 -8.93
C GLU A 31 -24.26 17.58 -10.22
N LYS A 32 -24.58 16.99 -11.37
CA LYS A 32 -24.57 17.65 -12.68
C LYS A 32 -25.65 17.04 -13.57
N ASP A 33 -26.51 17.88 -14.14
CA ASP A 33 -27.58 17.47 -15.07
C ASP A 33 -28.46 16.32 -14.55
N GLY A 34 -28.69 16.27 -13.24
CA GLY A 34 -29.47 15.24 -12.55
C GLY A 34 -28.71 13.93 -12.25
N ALA A 35 -27.46 13.79 -12.72
CA ALA A 35 -26.56 12.73 -12.30
C ALA A 35 -25.86 13.09 -10.99
N LYS A 36 -25.54 12.09 -10.16
CA LYS A 36 -24.92 12.27 -8.84
C LYS A 36 -23.67 11.41 -8.69
N LEU A 37 -22.60 12.01 -8.19
CA LEU A 37 -21.40 11.33 -7.73
C LEU A 37 -21.50 11.15 -6.21
N SER A 38 -21.36 9.91 -5.71
CA SER A 38 -21.35 9.64 -4.26
C SER A 38 -19.95 9.69 -3.65
N CYS A 39 -19.88 9.94 -2.35
CA CYS A 39 -18.64 9.85 -1.57
C CYS A 39 -18.05 8.42 -1.54
N GLU A 40 -18.87 7.38 -1.75
CA GLU A 40 -18.42 5.99 -1.85
C GLU A 40 -17.35 5.80 -2.94
N VAL A 41 -17.49 6.53 -4.05
CA VAL A 41 -16.56 6.45 -5.16
C VAL A 41 -15.15 6.92 -4.78
N ALA A 42 -15.04 8.08 -4.11
CA ALA A 42 -13.78 8.57 -3.58
C ALA A 42 -13.20 7.63 -2.52
N ALA A 43 -14.05 7.02 -1.69
CA ALA A 43 -13.65 5.99 -0.73
C ALA A 43 -13.11 4.72 -1.43
N ASN A 44 -13.67 4.32 -2.57
CA ASN A 44 -13.20 3.18 -3.36
C ASN A 44 -11.82 3.43 -3.95
N ALA A 45 -11.60 4.61 -4.57
CA ALA A 45 -10.28 5.00 -5.07
C ALA A 45 -9.23 5.07 -3.95
N THR A 46 -9.59 5.65 -2.80
CA THR A 46 -8.74 5.65 -1.60
C THR A 46 -8.43 4.24 -1.13
N GLY A 47 -9.43 3.36 -1.12
CA GLY A 47 -9.30 1.97 -0.70
C GLY A 47 -8.32 1.20 -1.58
N VAL A 48 -8.44 1.34 -2.91
CA VAL A 48 -7.50 0.73 -3.87
C VAL A 48 -6.08 1.26 -3.65
N LEU A 49 -5.91 2.57 -3.54
CA LEU A 49 -4.59 3.15 -3.26
C LEU A 49 -4.01 2.61 -1.96
N THR A 50 -4.84 2.45 -0.93
CA THR A 50 -4.43 1.89 0.36
C THR A 50 -4.01 0.42 0.23
N LEU A 51 -4.72 -0.38 -0.56
CA LEU A 51 -4.36 -1.79 -0.83
C LEU A 51 -3.03 -1.87 -1.62
N LEU A 52 -2.85 -1.02 -2.63
CA LEU A 52 -1.62 -0.97 -3.43
C LEU A 52 -0.43 -0.45 -2.64
N ALA A 53 -0.61 0.58 -1.81
CA ALA A 53 0.47 1.14 -1.00
C ALA A 53 0.70 0.37 0.31
N GLY A 54 -0.28 -0.42 0.77
CA GLY A 54 -0.31 -1.05 2.09
C GLY A 54 -0.42 -0.07 3.27
N ARG A 55 -0.71 1.20 2.99
CA ARG A 55 -0.92 2.28 3.95
C ARG A 55 -1.92 3.28 3.41
N SER A 56 -2.66 3.94 4.30
CA SER A 56 -3.57 5.00 3.91
C SER A 56 -2.80 6.22 3.40
N PRO A 57 -3.32 6.96 2.41
CA PRO A 57 -2.78 8.26 2.06
C PRO A 57 -2.86 9.22 3.27
N LYS A 58 -2.02 10.25 3.28
CA LYS A 58 -2.11 11.31 4.29
C LYS A 58 -3.44 12.04 4.16
N GLU A 59 -3.96 12.59 5.25
CA GLU A 59 -5.24 13.32 5.25
C GLU A 59 -5.31 14.41 4.17
N VAL A 60 -4.23 15.19 4.02
CA VAL A 60 -4.13 16.23 2.97
C VAL A 60 -4.21 15.64 1.56
N ASP A 61 -3.62 14.45 1.35
CA ASP A 61 -3.65 13.76 0.05
C ASP A 61 -5.03 13.16 -0.22
N HIS A 62 -5.70 12.65 0.82
CA HIS A 62 -7.07 12.18 0.76
C HIS A 62 -8.02 13.32 0.34
N GLN A 63 -7.98 14.46 1.02
CA GLN A 63 -8.81 15.62 0.70
C GLN A 63 -8.55 16.15 -0.71
N ARG A 64 -7.28 16.21 -1.12
CA ARG A 64 -6.90 16.65 -2.47
C ARG A 64 -7.40 15.69 -3.54
N MET A 65 -7.29 14.39 -3.32
CA MET A 65 -7.82 13.39 -4.23
C MET A 65 -9.34 13.49 -4.36
N THR A 66 -10.08 13.59 -3.26
CA THR A 66 -11.55 13.77 -3.28
C THR A 66 -11.95 15.00 -4.08
N LYS A 67 -11.21 16.11 -3.94
CA LYS A 67 -11.42 17.31 -4.76
C LYS A 67 -11.16 17.05 -6.24
N ILE A 68 -10.04 16.44 -6.61
CA ILE A 68 -9.70 16.18 -8.01
C ILE A 68 -10.76 15.28 -8.66
N LEU A 69 -11.19 14.21 -7.98
CA LEU A 69 -12.22 13.31 -8.50
C LEU A 69 -13.55 14.03 -8.73
N ARG A 70 -13.95 14.89 -7.79
CA ARG A 70 -15.14 15.74 -7.92
C ARG A 70 -15.03 16.68 -9.13
N ASP A 71 -13.93 17.42 -9.22
CA ASP A 71 -13.73 18.45 -10.23
C ASP A 71 -13.65 17.81 -11.64
N ARG A 72 -12.96 16.66 -11.78
CA ARG A 72 -12.91 15.90 -13.04
C ARG A 72 -14.24 15.31 -13.45
N TRP A 73 -15.03 14.81 -12.49
CA TRP A 73 -16.36 14.31 -12.80
C TRP A 73 -17.31 15.44 -13.23
N LEU A 74 -17.20 16.64 -12.63
CA LEU A 74 -17.95 17.81 -13.08
C LEU A 74 -17.56 18.26 -14.51
N GLU A 75 -16.32 18.03 -14.94
CA GLU A 75 -15.88 18.28 -16.32
C GLU A 75 -16.43 17.22 -17.28
N ASP A 76 -16.16 15.94 -17.01
CA ASP A 76 -16.54 14.80 -17.86
C ASP A 76 -17.06 13.61 -17.02
N PRO A 77 -18.38 13.59 -16.72
CA PRO A 77 -18.97 12.54 -15.90
C PRO A 77 -18.80 11.15 -16.50
N LYS A 78 -18.94 11.03 -17.84
CA LYS A 78 -18.95 9.74 -18.52
C LYS A 78 -17.60 9.04 -18.41
N THR A 79 -16.51 9.75 -18.73
CA THR A 79 -15.16 9.19 -18.66
C THR A 79 -14.79 8.84 -17.21
N MET A 80 -15.20 9.67 -16.25
CA MET A 80 -14.94 9.39 -14.83
C MET A 80 -15.76 8.20 -14.31
N ASP A 81 -17.01 8.03 -14.72
CA ASP A 81 -17.83 6.87 -14.35
C ASP A 81 -17.25 5.55 -14.87
N GLU A 82 -16.74 5.54 -16.12
CA GLU A 82 -16.01 4.40 -16.68
C GLU A 82 -14.76 4.08 -15.83
N TRP A 83 -13.97 5.10 -15.50
CA TRP A 83 -12.79 4.98 -14.64
C TRP A 83 -13.14 4.44 -13.23
N PHE A 84 -14.24 4.92 -12.63
CA PHE A 84 -14.70 4.43 -11.33
C PHE A 84 -15.13 2.95 -11.38
N GLY A 85 -15.72 2.51 -12.50
CA GLY A 85 -16.00 1.11 -12.76
C GLY A 85 -14.74 0.25 -12.72
N ASP A 86 -13.68 0.67 -13.42
CA ASP A 86 -12.40 -0.02 -13.44
C ASP A 86 -11.73 -0.07 -12.05
N VAL A 87 -11.79 1.02 -11.30
CA VAL A 87 -11.30 1.09 -9.91
C VAL A 87 -12.05 0.10 -9.01
N LEU A 88 -13.37 -0.04 -9.17
CA LEU A 88 -14.17 -0.97 -8.38
C LEU A 88 -13.84 -2.43 -8.70
N VAL A 89 -13.67 -2.76 -9.98
CA VAL A 89 -13.21 -4.09 -10.42
C VAL A 89 -11.86 -4.41 -9.78
N LEU A 90 -10.91 -3.47 -9.87
CA LEU A 90 -9.57 -3.62 -9.30
C LEU A 90 -9.59 -3.84 -7.78
N LYS A 91 -10.46 -3.10 -7.08
CA LYS A 91 -10.66 -3.24 -5.64
C LYS A 91 -11.11 -4.64 -5.26
N ASN A 92 -12.13 -5.14 -5.94
CA ASN A 92 -12.69 -6.47 -5.67
C ASN A 92 -11.69 -7.58 -5.97
N GLU A 93 -10.94 -7.41 -7.06
CA GLU A 93 -9.85 -8.28 -7.43
C GLU A 93 -8.72 -8.34 -6.39
N LEU A 94 -8.28 -7.20 -5.86
CA LEU A 94 -7.27 -7.15 -4.80
C LEU A 94 -7.81 -7.71 -3.48
N TRP A 95 -9.08 -7.46 -3.15
CA TRP A 95 -9.70 -7.99 -1.94
C TRP A 95 -9.86 -9.51 -1.95
N GLY A 96 -10.14 -10.10 -3.11
CA GLY A 96 -10.25 -11.54 -3.28
C GLY A 96 -8.91 -12.26 -3.29
N ALA A 97 -7.82 -11.54 -3.57
CA ALA A 97 -6.50 -12.13 -3.71
C ALA A 97 -5.82 -12.35 -2.35
N ASN A 98 -5.21 -13.52 -2.19
CA ASN A 98 -4.56 -13.93 -0.94
C ASN A 98 -3.14 -14.42 -1.19
N GLY A 99 -2.33 -14.37 -0.15
CA GLY A 99 -1.01 -14.97 -0.11
C GLY A 99 -0.07 -14.51 -1.22
N MET A 100 0.67 -15.45 -1.79
CA MET A 100 1.66 -15.17 -2.85
C MET A 100 1.03 -14.62 -4.13
N GLU A 101 -0.11 -15.18 -4.55
CA GLU A 101 -0.85 -14.70 -5.74
C GLU A 101 -1.29 -13.24 -5.56
N GLY A 102 -1.82 -12.89 -4.38
CA GLY A 102 -2.20 -11.51 -4.10
C GLY A 102 -1.01 -10.55 -4.02
N ALA A 103 0.14 -11.01 -3.53
CA ALA A 103 1.36 -10.22 -3.52
C ALA A 103 1.87 -9.92 -4.93
N GLU A 104 1.88 -10.95 -5.79
CA GLU A 104 2.27 -10.82 -7.20
C GLU A 104 1.32 -9.88 -7.95
N LYS A 105 0.01 -10.08 -7.79
CA LYS A 105 -1.02 -9.24 -8.40
C LYS A 105 -0.87 -7.78 -7.98
N ARG A 106 -0.72 -7.51 -6.68
CA ARG A 106 -0.47 -6.16 -6.17
C ARG A 106 0.81 -5.57 -6.76
N GLY A 107 1.92 -6.32 -6.74
CA GLY A 107 3.21 -5.90 -7.28
C GLY A 107 3.14 -5.50 -8.76
N HIS A 108 2.40 -6.28 -9.54
CA HIS A 108 2.15 -6.00 -10.94
C HIS A 108 1.33 -4.73 -11.15
N LEU A 109 0.28 -4.53 -10.37
CA LEU A 109 -0.57 -3.34 -10.46
C LEU A 109 0.18 -2.05 -10.06
N VAL A 110 1.07 -2.13 -9.06
CA VAL A 110 1.96 -1.01 -8.73
C VAL A 110 2.92 -0.72 -9.87
N TRP A 111 3.50 -1.75 -10.50
CA TRP A 111 4.35 -1.57 -11.67
C TRP A 111 3.60 -0.93 -12.85
N GLN A 112 2.38 -1.39 -13.14
CA GLN A 112 1.53 -0.81 -14.18
C GLN A 112 1.29 0.67 -13.91
N ALA A 113 0.89 1.02 -12.69
CA ALA A 113 0.64 2.41 -12.31
C ALA A 113 1.89 3.29 -12.49
N GLN A 114 3.07 2.79 -12.10
CA GLN A 114 4.34 3.48 -12.30
C GLN A 114 4.69 3.64 -13.80
N ALA A 115 4.38 2.63 -14.61
CA ALA A 115 4.58 2.65 -16.06
C ALA A 115 3.53 3.48 -16.81
N GLY A 116 2.62 4.18 -16.11
CA GLY A 116 1.55 4.96 -16.72
C GLY A 116 0.48 4.08 -17.39
N LYS A 117 0.23 2.88 -16.86
CA LYS A 117 -0.79 1.93 -17.31
C LYS A 117 -1.84 1.63 -16.22
N GLY A 118 -2.99 1.13 -16.66
CA GLY A 118 -4.08 0.68 -15.79
C GLY A 118 -4.91 1.83 -15.21
N PRO A 119 -5.94 1.54 -14.40
CA PRO A 119 -6.84 2.57 -13.86
C PRO A 119 -6.12 3.53 -12.89
N MET A 120 -4.99 3.11 -12.31
CA MET A 120 -4.19 4.01 -11.47
C MET A 120 -3.24 4.89 -12.29
N SER A 121 -3.13 4.67 -13.60
CA SER A 121 -2.55 5.67 -14.50
C SER A 121 -3.61 6.72 -14.80
N VAL A 122 -3.38 7.92 -14.32
CA VAL A 122 -4.40 8.97 -14.33
C VAL A 122 -4.00 10.06 -15.30
N ALA A 123 -4.99 10.48 -16.09
CA ALA A 123 -4.86 11.63 -17.00
C ALA A 123 -4.60 12.93 -16.24
N ASP A 124 -4.89 12.96 -14.93
CA ASP A 124 -4.63 14.07 -14.04
C ASP A 124 -3.25 13.96 -13.36
N PRO A 125 -2.31 14.89 -13.64
CA PRO A 125 -0.96 14.85 -13.06
C PRO A 125 -0.94 14.94 -11.53
N ASP A 126 -1.89 15.65 -10.92
CA ASP A 126 -1.92 15.82 -9.46
C ASP A 126 -2.37 14.54 -8.77
N LEU A 127 -3.36 13.85 -9.33
CA LEU A 127 -3.77 12.54 -8.84
C LEU A 127 -2.63 11.51 -9.01
N GLY A 128 -1.90 11.57 -10.13
CA GLY A 128 -0.76 10.70 -10.39
C GLY A 128 0.36 10.92 -9.36
N ASN A 129 0.63 12.18 -9.01
CA ASN A 129 1.58 12.53 -7.97
C ASN A 129 1.19 12.01 -6.59
N ILE A 130 -0.11 12.04 -6.25
CA ILE A 130 -0.63 11.45 -5.00
C ILE A 130 -0.37 9.95 -5.00
N PHE A 131 -0.77 9.25 -6.06
CA PHE A 131 -0.60 7.80 -6.17
C PHE A 131 0.88 7.40 -6.07
N SER A 132 1.75 8.05 -6.86
CA SER A 132 3.18 7.79 -6.83
C SER A 132 3.79 8.00 -5.45
N ARG A 133 3.43 9.10 -4.75
CA ARG A 133 3.92 9.39 -3.40
C ARG A 133 3.41 8.38 -2.38
N THR A 134 2.13 8.04 -2.42
CA THR A 134 1.52 7.11 -1.46
C THR A 134 2.09 5.71 -1.62
N MET A 135 2.18 5.21 -2.86
CA MET A 135 2.78 3.91 -3.18
C MET A 135 4.25 3.83 -2.79
N SER A 136 5.04 4.90 -2.99
CA SER A 136 6.45 4.97 -2.57
C SER A 136 7.25 3.78 -3.12
N VAL A 137 7.36 3.72 -4.44
CA VAL A 137 8.11 2.66 -5.14
C VAL A 137 9.61 2.87 -4.95
N TRP A 138 10.31 1.81 -4.54
CA TRP A 138 11.76 1.80 -4.31
C TRP A 138 12.54 1.14 -5.44
N SER A 139 11.94 0.14 -6.09
CA SER A 139 12.50 -0.48 -7.28
C SER A 139 11.41 -1.12 -8.14
N SER A 140 11.72 -1.33 -9.41
CA SER A 140 10.84 -1.98 -10.40
C SER A 140 11.65 -2.90 -11.31
N SER A 141 11.00 -3.95 -11.80
CA SER A 141 11.58 -4.96 -12.68
C SER A 141 10.72 -5.11 -13.93
N ASP A 142 11.10 -4.47 -15.02
CA ASP A 142 10.32 -4.54 -16.28
C ASP A 142 10.26 -5.95 -16.85
N ALA A 143 11.33 -6.74 -16.69
CA ALA A 143 11.37 -8.13 -17.16
C ALA A 143 10.33 -9.04 -16.47
N GLU A 144 9.97 -8.72 -15.23
CA GLU A 144 9.02 -9.52 -14.43
C GLU A 144 7.68 -8.79 -14.25
N GLU A 145 7.61 -7.53 -14.68
CA GLU A 145 6.50 -6.60 -14.49
C GLU A 145 6.07 -6.47 -13.01
N LEU A 146 7.03 -6.27 -12.11
CA LEU A 146 6.82 -6.15 -10.67
C LEU A 146 7.46 -4.89 -10.10
N ALA A 147 6.85 -4.30 -9.07
CA ALA A 147 7.39 -3.18 -8.32
C ALA A 147 7.46 -3.46 -6.82
N LEU A 148 8.57 -3.06 -6.21
CA LEU A 148 8.85 -3.09 -4.77
C LEU A 148 8.50 -1.74 -4.15
N THR A 149 7.66 -1.74 -3.12
CA THR A 149 7.32 -0.51 -2.39
C THR A 149 7.96 -0.45 -1.01
N GLU A 150 7.91 0.74 -0.40
CA GLU A 150 8.34 0.96 0.99
C GLU A 150 7.66 0.00 1.97
N MET A 151 6.37 -0.30 1.76
CA MET A 151 5.63 -1.22 2.62
C MET A 151 6.20 -2.64 2.57
N ASP A 152 6.70 -3.08 1.42
CA ASP A 152 7.28 -4.41 1.27
C ASP A 152 8.56 -4.53 2.09
N ILE A 153 9.41 -3.50 2.01
CA ILE A 153 10.64 -3.38 2.80
C ILE A 153 10.32 -3.37 4.30
N GLU A 154 9.37 -2.54 4.73
CA GLU A 154 8.93 -2.47 6.14
C GLU A 154 8.35 -3.78 6.63
N GLY A 155 7.60 -4.49 5.77
CA GLY A 155 7.07 -5.83 6.06
C GLY A 155 8.17 -6.81 6.46
N TRP A 156 9.29 -6.80 5.75
CA TRP A 156 10.45 -7.65 6.07
C TRP A 156 11.17 -7.22 7.35
N ILE A 157 11.25 -5.91 7.62
CA ILE A 157 11.79 -5.43 8.90
C ILE A 157 10.91 -5.90 10.06
N PHE A 158 9.59 -5.81 9.93
CA PHE A 158 8.68 -6.28 10.96
C PHE A 158 8.71 -7.81 11.13
N TYR A 159 8.77 -8.56 10.02
CA TYR A 159 8.93 -10.01 10.06
C TYR A 159 10.24 -10.41 10.73
N SER A 160 11.33 -9.69 10.46
CA SER A 160 12.62 -9.89 11.11
C SER A 160 12.53 -9.65 12.63
N SER A 161 11.76 -8.64 13.06
CA SER A 161 11.48 -8.41 14.48
C SER A 161 10.74 -9.59 15.11
N LEU A 162 9.68 -10.07 14.46
CA LEU A 162 8.94 -11.23 14.94
C LEU A 162 9.84 -12.46 15.08
N CYS A 163 10.65 -12.76 14.07
CA CYS A 163 11.59 -13.88 14.10
C CYS A 163 12.52 -13.80 15.33
N ARG A 164 13.03 -12.61 15.63
CA ARG A 164 13.92 -12.35 16.77
C ARG A 164 13.21 -12.50 18.10
N GLU A 165 11.98 -11.99 18.20
CA GLU A 165 11.13 -12.11 19.39
C GLU A 165 10.83 -13.57 19.72
N VAL A 166 10.53 -14.36 18.69
CA VAL A 166 10.24 -15.79 18.84
C VAL A 166 11.43 -16.60 19.32
N GLN A 167 12.66 -16.14 19.05
CA GLN A 167 13.89 -16.74 19.57
C GLN A 167 14.26 -16.26 20.98
N GLY A 168 13.36 -15.54 21.66
CA GLY A 168 13.53 -15.12 23.05
C GLY A 168 14.32 -13.82 23.24
N ALA A 169 14.64 -13.11 22.16
CA ALA A 169 15.19 -11.75 22.24
C ALA A 169 14.09 -10.69 22.21
N GLY A 170 14.45 -9.42 22.44
CA GLY A 170 13.53 -8.31 22.24
C GLY A 170 13.28 -7.99 20.75
N PRO A 171 12.26 -7.14 20.45
CA PRO A 171 12.04 -6.64 19.09
C PRO A 171 13.29 -5.96 18.55
N LEU A 172 13.39 -5.85 17.22
CA LEU A 172 14.50 -5.15 16.59
C LEU A 172 14.58 -3.70 17.08
N ASN A 173 15.74 -3.32 17.62
CA ASN A 173 16.06 -1.94 17.95
C ASN A 173 17.04 -1.41 16.89
N LEU A 174 16.51 -0.68 15.90
CA LEU A 174 17.25 -0.21 14.73
C LEU A 174 17.35 1.31 14.76
N SER A 175 18.56 1.84 14.60
CA SER A 175 18.78 3.25 14.35
C SER A 175 18.31 3.65 12.94
N VAL A 176 18.23 4.96 12.67
CA VAL A 176 17.94 5.46 11.32
C VAL A 176 18.97 4.95 10.31
N SER A 177 20.26 4.93 10.67
CA SER A 177 21.32 4.39 9.81
C SER A 177 21.17 2.90 9.53
N ASP A 178 20.75 2.11 10.52
CA ASP A 178 20.53 0.68 10.32
C ASP A 178 19.37 0.42 9.35
N ARG A 179 18.31 1.23 9.45
CA ARG A 179 17.17 1.14 8.52
C ARG A 179 17.59 1.47 7.10
N VAL A 180 18.43 2.50 6.89
CA VAL A 180 18.97 2.83 5.55
C VAL A 180 19.73 1.65 4.96
N VAL A 181 20.52 0.94 5.77
CA VAL A 181 21.23 -0.28 5.35
C VAL A 181 20.24 -1.37 4.93
N LEU A 182 19.24 -1.68 5.76
CA LEU A 182 18.27 -2.72 5.45
C LEU A 182 17.42 -2.40 4.21
N TYR A 183 17.06 -1.14 4.01
CA TYR A 183 16.36 -0.69 2.82
C TYR A 183 17.16 -0.96 1.54
N ARG A 184 18.46 -0.62 1.58
CA ARG A 184 19.36 -0.88 0.46
C ARG A 184 19.52 -2.38 0.22
N ASP A 185 19.72 -3.17 1.28
CA ASP A 185 19.93 -4.61 1.17
C ASP A 185 18.67 -5.31 0.60
N LEU A 186 17.46 -4.98 1.09
CA LEU A 186 16.18 -5.51 0.57
C LEU A 186 15.91 -5.11 -0.88
N ARG A 187 16.22 -3.86 -1.25
CA ARG A 187 16.17 -3.42 -2.65
C ARG A 187 17.12 -4.24 -3.52
N GLN A 188 18.36 -4.44 -3.08
CA GLN A 188 19.33 -5.23 -3.83
C GLN A 188 18.83 -6.67 -4.03
N HIS A 189 18.26 -7.29 -3.00
CA HIS A 189 17.62 -8.61 -3.13
C HIS A 189 16.49 -8.64 -4.17
N PHE A 190 15.71 -7.56 -4.29
CA PHE A 190 14.67 -7.47 -5.33
C PHE A 190 15.25 -7.29 -6.73
N ASP A 191 16.30 -6.48 -6.86
CA ASP A 191 16.93 -6.17 -8.14
C ASP A 191 17.62 -7.41 -8.72
N GLU A 192 18.36 -8.13 -7.89
CA GLU A 192 19.17 -9.30 -8.26
C GLU A 192 18.40 -10.63 -8.20
N GLY A 193 17.27 -10.66 -7.49
CA GLY A 193 16.50 -11.88 -7.27
C GLY A 193 15.76 -12.39 -8.50
N ASN A 194 15.48 -13.69 -8.54
CA ASN A 194 14.57 -14.27 -9.53
C ASN A 194 13.10 -13.93 -9.21
N ARG A 195 12.17 -14.22 -10.14
CA ARG A 195 10.73 -13.93 -9.95
C ARG A 195 10.19 -14.41 -8.60
N ARG A 196 10.52 -15.64 -8.18
CA ARG A 196 10.04 -16.21 -6.90
C ARG A 196 10.53 -15.40 -5.70
N GLN A 197 11.81 -14.99 -5.71
CA GLN A 197 12.37 -14.13 -4.66
C GLN A 197 11.72 -12.74 -4.66
N LYS A 198 11.48 -12.17 -5.84
CA LYS A 198 10.77 -10.88 -5.96
C LYS A 198 9.38 -10.97 -5.37
N VAL A 199 8.57 -11.97 -5.75
CA VAL A 199 7.22 -12.15 -5.19
C VAL A 199 7.27 -12.39 -3.67
N ALA A 200 8.24 -13.17 -3.18
CA ALA A 200 8.42 -13.38 -1.75
C ALA A 200 8.68 -12.06 -1.00
N LEU A 201 9.44 -11.13 -1.60
CA LEU A 201 9.67 -9.81 -1.04
C LEU A 201 8.38 -9.00 -0.88
N LEU A 202 7.47 -9.11 -1.85
CA LEU A 202 6.17 -8.40 -1.87
C LEU A 202 5.11 -9.01 -0.95
N ALA A 203 5.36 -10.18 -0.38
CA ALA A 203 4.38 -11.00 0.33
C ALA A 203 4.44 -10.88 1.86
N MET A 204 5.13 -9.88 2.40
CA MET A 204 5.17 -9.58 3.83
C MET A 204 4.38 -8.32 4.19
N GLY A 205 4.77 -7.19 3.60
CA GLY A 205 4.24 -5.87 3.93
C GLY A 205 2.71 -5.78 3.92
N PRO A 206 2.06 -6.01 2.75
CA PRO A 206 0.61 -5.87 2.60
C PRO A 206 -0.21 -6.74 3.58
N TYR A 207 0.38 -7.85 4.03
CA TYR A 207 -0.26 -8.80 4.92
C TYR A 207 0.12 -8.65 6.39
N TRP A 208 1.04 -7.74 6.73
CA TRP A 208 1.69 -7.71 8.04
C TRP A 208 0.70 -7.69 9.21
N ARG A 209 -0.39 -6.91 9.09
CA ARG A 209 -1.43 -6.86 10.13
C ARG A 209 -2.11 -8.20 10.34
N HIS A 210 -2.43 -8.91 9.25
CA HIS A 210 -3.06 -10.21 9.31
C HIS A 210 -2.06 -11.29 9.77
N ILE A 211 -0.80 -11.23 9.32
CA ILE A 211 0.29 -12.09 9.81
C ILE A 211 0.42 -11.94 11.33
N ARG A 212 0.51 -10.71 11.83
CA ARG A 212 0.63 -10.44 13.28
C ARG A 212 -0.57 -10.94 14.06
N SER A 213 -1.78 -10.70 13.57
CA SER A 213 -3.02 -11.18 14.21
C SER A 213 -3.10 -12.70 14.23
N ARG A 214 -2.73 -13.38 13.13
CA ARG A 214 -2.66 -14.84 13.04
C ARG A 214 -1.61 -15.40 13.99
N TRP A 215 -0.43 -14.79 14.05
CA TRP A 215 0.62 -15.19 14.98
C TRP A 215 0.15 -15.13 16.44
N GLN A 216 -0.47 -14.01 16.84
CA GLN A 216 -0.97 -13.81 18.20
C GLN A 216 -2.11 -14.75 18.60
N SER A 217 -2.87 -15.25 17.62
CA SER A 217 -3.99 -16.18 17.84
C SER A 217 -3.63 -17.65 17.59
N ALA A 218 -2.44 -17.92 17.04
CA ALA A 218 -1.98 -19.28 16.78
C ALA A 218 -1.74 -20.05 18.08
N SER A 219 -2.10 -21.33 18.06
CA SER A 219 -1.76 -22.27 19.12
C SER A 219 -0.24 -22.44 19.24
N TYR A 220 0.20 -22.97 20.40
CA TYR A 220 1.61 -23.29 20.60
C TYR A 220 2.10 -24.27 19.54
N GLU A 221 1.29 -25.27 19.17
CA GLU A 221 1.61 -26.27 18.16
C GLU A 221 1.82 -25.66 16.77
N GLU A 222 0.97 -24.72 16.35
CA GLU A 222 1.12 -23.98 15.09
C GLU A 222 2.38 -23.11 15.08
N GLN A 223 2.63 -22.38 16.18
CA GLN A 223 3.84 -21.56 16.32
C GLN A 223 5.10 -22.42 16.25
N GLN A 224 5.16 -23.54 16.99
CA GLN A 224 6.29 -24.47 16.95
C GLN A 224 6.42 -25.15 15.58
N GLY A 225 5.30 -25.43 14.91
CA GLY A 225 5.28 -25.96 13.55
C GLY A 225 5.96 -25.02 12.55
N TRP A 226 5.73 -23.71 12.69
CA TRP A 226 6.41 -22.70 11.90
C TRP A 226 7.90 -22.57 12.28
N ILE A 227 8.22 -22.43 13.57
CA ILE A 227 9.61 -22.27 14.07
C ILE A 227 10.52 -23.40 13.59
N LYS A 228 10.03 -24.66 13.63
CA LYS A 228 10.79 -25.84 13.21
C LYS A 228 11.15 -25.86 11.72
N LYS A 229 10.37 -25.16 10.90
CA LYS A 229 10.54 -25.14 9.43
C LYS A 229 11.25 -23.88 8.97
N ALA A 230 10.98 -22.74 9.61
CA ALA A 230 11.53 -21.45 9.22
C ALA A 230 13.08 -21.48 9.30
N PRO A 231 13.80 -21.04 8.26
CA PRO A 231 15.27 -21.02 8.25
C PRO A 231 15.81 -19.84 9.07
N LEU A 232 15.50 -19.82 10.36
CA LEU A 232 15.88 -18.75 11.29
C LEU A 232 17.41 -18.73 11.50
N PRO A 233 18.04 -17.54 11.51
CA PRO A 233 19.44 -17.42 11.88
C PRO A 233 19.64 -17.82 13.36
N PRO A 234 20.88 -18.06 13.80
CA PRO A 234 21.17 -18.26 15.22
C PRO A 234 20.64 -17.09 16.07
N PRO A 235 20.16 -17.33 17.30
CA PRO A 235 19.70 -16.25 18.18
C PRO A 235 20.79 -15.20 18.40
N MET A 236 20.49 -13.92 18.12
CA MET A 236 21.39 -12.78 18.35
C MET A 236 20.70 -11.73 19.23
N THR A 237 20.96 -11.79 20.54
CA THR A 237 20.25 -10.98 21.53
C THR A 237 20.71 -9.52 21.57
N GLU A 238 21.95 -9.22 21.16
CA GLU A 238 22.51 -7.86 21.28
C GLU A 238 22.57 -7.08 19.95
N ASN A 239 22.54 -7.76 18.79
CA ASN A 239 22.76 -7.12 17.50
C ASN A 239 21.52 -7.18 16.58
N SER A 240 20.68 -6.14 16.63
CA SER A 240 19.46 -6.03 15.81
C SER A 240 19.77 -6.02 14.31
N LEU A 241 20.70 -5.17 13.86
CA LEU A 241 21.03 -5.05 12.43
C LEU A 241 21.64 -6.36 11.91
N GLY A 242 22.60 -6.93 12.65
CA GLY A 242 23.23 -8.19 12.29
C GLY A 242 22.24 -9.34 12.22
N TYR A 243 21.27 -9.39 13.14
CA TYR A 243 20.19 -10.37 13.08
C TYR A 243 19.36 -10.22 11.81
N ALA A 244 18.87 -9.01 11.53
CA ALA A 244 18.06 -8.75 10.34
C ALA A 244 18.84 -9.08 9.06
N GLN A 245 20.11 -8.68 8.95
CA GLN A 245 20.94 -9.02 7.79
C GLN A 245 21.23 -10.53 7.67
N ALA A 246 21.38 -11.25 8.79
CA ALA A 246 21.55 -12.70 8.76
C ALA A 246 20.28 -13.40 8.24
N LEU A 247 19.10 -12.92 8.64
CA LEU A 247 17.83 -13.37 8.08
C LEU A 247 17.72 -13.02 6.60
N LEU A 248 18.11 -11.80 6.19
CA LEU A 248 17.97 -11.37 4.80
C LEU A 248 18.88 -12.13 3.82
N LYS A 249 20.04 -12.61 4.31
CA LYS A 249 20.96 -13.47 3.57
C LYS A 249 20.48 -14.91 3.41
N SER A 250 19.41 -15.31 4.12
CA SER A 250 18.83 -16.64 3.99
C SER A 250 17.92 -16.75 2.75
N ASP A 251 17.30 -17.90 2.55
CA ASP A 251 16.30 -18.08 1.50
C ASP A 251 14.96 -17.41 1.90
N LEU A 252 14.82 -16.14 1.48
CA LEU A 252 13.61 -15.33 1.69
C LEU A 252 12.35 -16.01 1.13
N ALA A 253 12.44 -16.69 0.00
CA ALA A 253 11.30 -17.37 -0.59
C ALA A 253 10.82 -18.50 0.31
N SER A 254 11.75 -19.29 0.85
CA SER A 254 11.41 -20.33 1.82
C SER A 254 10.79 -19.77 3.10
N HIS A 255 11.27 -18.64 3.63
CA HIS A 255 10.62 -17.98 4.78
C HIS A 255 9.15 -17.64 4.50
N THR A 256 8.90 -17.03 3.35
CA THR A 256 7.55 -16.64 2.94
C THR A 256 6.66 -17.87 2.74
N ASP A 257 7.12 -18.86 1.98
CA ASP A 257 6.34 -20.07 1.67
C ASP A 257 5.96 -20.81 2.95
N ILE A 258 6.89 -20.94 3.90
CA ILE A 258 6.65 -21.62 5.18
C ILE A 258 5.66 -20.84 6.03
N LEU A 259 5.78 -19.51 6.09
CA LEU A 259 4.84 -18.66 6.82
C LEU A 259 3.43 -18.75 6.24
N HIS A 260 3.29 -18.60 4.92
CA HIS A 260 2.00 -18.65 4.22
C HIS A 260 1.37 -20.05 4.28
N THR A 261 2.16 -21.11 4.23
CA THR A 261 1.65 -22.49 4.34
C THR A 261 1.22 -22.84 5.76
N THR A 262 1.90 -22.30 6.77
CA THR A 262 1.64 -22.68 8.18
C THR A 262 0.58 -21.81 8.83
N LEU A 263 0.54 -20.52 8.53
CA LEU A 263 -0.33 -19.54 9.21
C LEU A 263 -1.29 -18.82 8.25
N GLY A 264 -1.17 -19.04 6.94
CA GLY A 264 -2.04 -18.47 5.93
C GLY A 264 -3.34 -19.27 5.69
N PRO A 265 -4.08 -18.94 4.62
CA PRO A 265 -3.80 -17.87 3.66
C PRO A 265 -3.99 -16.47 4.28
N PHE A 266 -3.12 -15.52 3.91
CA PHE A 266 -3.25 -14.13 4.35
C PHE A 266 -3.98 -13.29 3.31
N ALA A 267 -5.01 -12.58 3.76
CA ALA A 267 -5.73 -11.59 2.97
C ALA A 267 -5.19 -10.16 3.16
N MET A 268 -5.18 -9.38 2.08
CA MET A 268 -4.99 -7.93 2.14
C MET A 268 -6.28 -7.32 2.68
N ARG A 269 -6.31 -6.99 3.97
CA ARG A 269 -7.45 -6.28 4.55
C ARG A 269 -7.09 -4.82 4.69
N SER A 270 -7.87 -3.95 4.03
CA SER A 270 -7.77 -2.51 4.22
C SER A 270 -7.83 -2.19 5.72
N PRO A 271 -6.96 -1.31 6.24
CA PRO A 271 -7.31 -0.50 7.39
C PRO A 271 -8.64 0.18 7.03
N ILE A 272 -9.74 -0.24 7.61
CA ILE A 272 -10.91 0.62 7.73
C ILE A 272 -11.06 0.84 9.22
#